data_AF-A0A2M6YJ65-F1
#
_entry.id   AF-A0A2M6YJ65-F1
#
_cell.length_a   1.000
_cell.length_b   1.000
_cell.length_c   1.000
_cell.angle_alpha   90.00
_cell.angle_beta   90.00
_cell.angle_gamma   90.00
#
_symmetry.space_group_name_H-M   'P 1'
#
loop_
_entity.id
_entity.type
_entity.pdbx_description
1 polymer ?
#
loop_
_entity_poly.entity_id
_entity_poly.type
_entity_poly.pdbx_seq_one_letter_code
_entity_poly.pdbx_strand_id
1 'polypeptide(L)'
;MVEVAKYFLEWEAGLSCGKCVPCRLGMQRLNECMERIVGGSGTLEDLEQIKLLCHTMINASHCEFAMTSSRPVLSAVTYFEDEFLAHIERQECAAGVCEKLVAIQKKKATRELLKSRKKKKKK
;
A
#
# COMPACT_ATOMS: atom_id res chain seq x y z
N MET A 1 2.79 4.55 8.24
CA MET A 1 2.38 3.15 8.42
C MET A 1 2.40 2.28 7.16
N VAL A 2 2.17 2.82 5.96
CA VAL A 2 1.97 2.02 4.73
C VAL A 2 3.10 1.01 4.46
N GLU A 3 4.37 1.44 4.48
CA GLU A 3 5.52 0.55 4.22
C GLU A 3 5.68 -0.54 5.29
N VAL A 4 5.41 -0.22 6.55
CA VAL A 4 5.49 -1.19 7.65
C VAL A 4 4.46 -2.30 7.47
N ALA A 5 3.23 -1.94 7.09
CA ALA A 5 2.19 -2.91 6.78
C ALA A 5 2.56 -3.79 5.58
N LYS A 6 3.17 -3.23 4.54
CA LYS A 6 3.67 -3.97 3.37
C LYS A 6 4.76 -4.96 3.77
N TYR A 7 5.76 -4.50 4.53
CA TYR A 7 6.87 -5.34 5.00
C TYR A 7 6.37 -6.49 5.88
N PHE A 8 5.46 -6.20 6.82
CA PHE A 8 4.85 -7.23 7.67
C PHE A 8 4.11 -8.28 6.84
N LEU A 9 3.32 -7.85 5.85
CA LEU A 9 2.57 -8.76 5.00
C LEU A 9 3.44 -9.65 4.12
N GLU A 10 4.50 -9.10 3.55
CA GLU A 10 5.43 -9.85 2.71
C GLU A 10 6.04 -11.03 3.48
N TRP A 11 6.39 -10.82 4.76
CA TRP A 11 6.87 -11.87 5.65
C TRP A 11 5.77 -12.91 5.98
N GLU A 12 4.60 -12.44 6.43
CA GLU A 12 3.48 -13.30 6.83
C GLU A 12 2.98 -14.17 5.67
N ALA A 13 2.97 -13.66 4.43
CA ALA A 13 2.59 -14.42 3.26
C ALA A 13 3.46 -15.68 3.07
N GLY A 14 4.74 -15.62 3.43
CA GLY A 14 5.67 -16.76 3.39
C GLY A 14 5.45 -17.81 4.48
N LEU A 15 4.72 -17.49 5.55
CA LEU A 15 4.43 -18.40 6.66
C LEU A 15 3.12 -19.18 6.48
N SER A 16 2.32 -18.82 5.46
CA SER A 16 1.06 -19.49 5.14
C SER A 16 1.26 -20.96 4.79
N CYS A 17 0.53 -21.87 5.45
CA CYS A 17 0.54 -23.31 5.13
C CYS A 17 -0.22 -23.66 3.84
N GLY A 18 -0.93 -22.70 3.23
CA GLY A 18 -1.62 -22.87 1.95
C GLY A 18 -2.89 -23.73 1.96
N LYS A 19 -3.36 -24.19 3.12
CA LYS A 19 -4.51 -25.13 3.24
C LYS A 19 -5.86 -24.53 2.88
N CYS A 20 -6.19 -23.35 3.39
CA CYS A 20 -7.48 -22.69 3.12
C CYS A 20 -7.34 -21.59 2.06
N VAL A 21 -8.31 -21.54 1.14
CA VAL A 21 -8.37 -20.55 0.05
C VAL A 21 -8.30 -19.10 0.54
N PRO A 22 -9.08 -18.66 1.55
CA PRO A 22 -9.01 -17.27 2.01
C PRO A 22 -7.61 -16.88 2.50
N CYS A 23 -6.89 -17.76 3.19
CA CYS A 23 -5.50 -17.50 3.58
C CYS A 23 -4.54 -17.51 2.38
N ARG A 24 -4.56 -18.58 1.57
CA ARG A 24 -3.60 -18.78 0.48
C ARG A 24 -3.69 -17.70 -0.59
N LEU A 25 -4.90 -17.43 -1.09
CA LEU A 25 -5.11 -16.43 -2.14
C LEU A 25 -5.27 -15.02 -1.56
N GLY A 26 -5.88 -14.90 -0.37
CA GLY A 26 -6.09 -13.60 0.25
C GLY A 26 -4.79 -12.91 0.62
N MET A 27 -3.82 -13.63 1.21
CA MET A 27 -2.50 -13.07 1.54
C MET A 27 -1.76 -12.56 0.29
N GLN A 28 -1.75 -13.37 -0.77
CA GLN A 28 -1.12 -12.99 -2.03
C GLN A 28 -1.79 -11.73 -2.61
N ARG A 29 -3.12 -11.72 -2.67
CA ARG A 29 -3.87 -10.59 -3.24
C ARG A 29 -3.71 -9.32 -2.42
N LEU A 30 -3.65 -9.46 -1.10
CA LEU A 30 -3.41 -8.37 -0.17
C LEU A 30 -2.02 -7.75 -0.39
N ASN A 31 -0.99 -8.59 -0.56
CA ASN A 31 0.36 -8.13 -0.86
C ASN A 31 0.43 -7.43 -2.22
N GLU A 32 -0.22 -7.96 -3.26
CA GLU A 32 -0.29 -7.34 -4.58
C GLU A 32 -0.95 -5.94 -4.54
N CYS A 33 -2.02 -5.76 -3.75
CA CYS A 33 -2.63 -4.44 -3.53
C CYS A 33 -1.65 -3.47 -2.84
N MET A 34 -0.97 -3.93 -1.79
CA MET A 34 0.00 -3.11 -1.07
C MET A 34 1.16 -2.69 -1.98
N GLU A 35 1.71 -3.61 -2.78
CA GLU A 35 2.77 -3.34 -3.75
C GLU A 35 2.38 -2.28 -4.79
N ARG A 36 1.13 -2.28 -5.27
CA ARG A 36 0.63 -1.22 -6.15
C ARG A 36 0.62 0.14 -5.44
N ILE A 37 0.13 0.19 -4.20
CA ILE A 37 0.07 1.43 -3.40
C ILE A 37 1.47 2.00 -3.16
N VAL A 38 2.41 1.23 -2.61
CA VAL A 38 3.80 1.72 -2.41
C VAL A 38 4.57 1.90 -3.73
N GLY A 39 4.11 1.27 -4.81
CA GLY A 39 4.63 1.43 -6.16
C GLY A 39 4.20 2.71 -6.88
N GLY A 40 3.21 3.43 -6.36
CA GLY A 40 2.64 4.64 -6.98
C GLY A 40 1.66 4.37 -8.10
N SER A 41 1.14 3.14 -8.18
CA SER A 41 0.09 2.72 -9.11
C SER A 41 -1.15 2.19 -8.39
N GLY A 42 -1.30 2.48 -7.10
CA GLY A 42 -2.45 2.06 -6.31
C GLY A 42 -3.68 2.90 -6.64
N THR A 43 -4.85 2.30 -6.49
CA THR A 43 -6.14 2.97 -6.70
C THR A 43 -7.01 2.93 -5.43
N LEU A 44 -8.12 3.68 -5.41
CA LEU A 44 -9.07 3.63 -4.29
C LEU A 44 -9.70 2.25 -4.17
N GLU A 45 -9.90 1.56 -5.28
CA GLU A 45 -10.38 0.18 -5.30
C GLU A 45 -9.38 -0.76 -4.61
N ASP A 46 -8.06 -0.53 -4.72
CA ASP A 46 -7.08 -1.33 -3.99
C ASP A 46 -7.26 -1.20 -2.47
N LEU A 47 -7.59 -0.01 -1.98
CA LEU A 47 -7.84 0.23 -0.56
C LEU A 47 -9.10 -0.49 -0.06
N GLU A 48 -10.18 -0.45 -0.85
CA GLU A 48 -11.41 -1.20 -0.56
C GLU A 48 -11.18 -2.72 -0.62
N GLN A 49 -10.42 -3.19 -1.61
CA GLN A 49 -10.05 -4.60 -1.73
C GLN A 49 -9.23 -5.06 -0.53
N ILE A 50 -8.29 -4.25 -0.05
CA ILE A 50 -7.52 -4.55 1.17
C ILE A 50 -8.47 -4.76 2.36
N LYS A 51 -9.39 -3.82 2.61
CA LYS A 51 -10.37 -3.94 3.72
C LYS A 51 -11.22 -5.20 3.58
N LEU A 52 -11.73 -5.49 2.39
CA LEU A 52 -12.55 -6.67 2.10
C LEU A 52 -11.77 -7.97 2.33
N LEU A 53 -10.55 -8.06 1.82
CA LEU A 53 -9.68 -9.24 1.97
C LEU A 53 -9.35 -9.49 3.44
N CYS A 54 -9.00 -8.44 4.19
CA CYS A 54 -8.75 -8.55 5.63
C CYS A 54 -9.98 -9.09 6.38
N HIS A 55 -11.17 -8.53 6.15
CA HIS A 55 -12.40 -9.03 6.78
C HIS A 55 -12.73 -10.46 6.36
N THR A 56 -12.50 -10.82 5.10
CA THR A 56 -12.72 -12.18 4.61
C THR A 56 -11.79 -13.18 5.30
N MET A 57 -10.51 -12.85 5.41
CA MET A 57 -9.53 -13.70 6.08
C MET A 57 -9.78 -13.84 7.58
N ILE A 58 -10.25 -12.78 8.24
CA ILE A 58 -10.62 -12.81 9.67
C ILE A 58 -11.79 -13.76 9.91
N ASN A 59 -12.81 -13.75 9.04
CA ASN A 59 -14.06 -14.47 9.29
C ASN A 59 -14.13 -15.88 8.67
N ALA A 60 -13.37 -16.15 7.61
CA ALA A 60 -13.55 -17.36 6.79
C ALA A 60 -12.33 -18.30 6.78
N SER A 61 -11.25 -17.97 7.49
CA SER A 61 -10.04 -18.80 7.53
C SER A 61 -10.20 -20.01 8.45
N HIS A 62 -9.60 -21.14 8.06
CA HIS A 62 -9.69 -22.39 8.82
C HIS A 62 -8.90 -22.34 10.14
N CYS A 63 -7.80 -21.59 10.19
CA CYS A 63 -6.99 -21.42 11.40
C CYS A 63 -6.80 -19.93 11.70
N GLU A 64 -6.32 -19.64 12.91
CA GLU A 64 -6.17 -18.28 13.43
C GLU A 64 -5.02 -17.50 12.79
N PHE A 65 -4.15 -18.15 12.02
CA PHE A 65 -3.00 -17.52 11.39
C PHE A 65 -3.43 -16.32 10.53
N ALA A 66 -4.26 -16.55 9.51
CA ALA A 66 -4.69 -15.49 8.60
C ALA A 66 -5.49 -14.39 9.29
N MET A 67 -6.27 -14.72 10.32
CA MET A 67 -6.93 -13.74 11.17
C MET A 67 -5.91 -12.85 11.86
N THR A 68 -4.87 -13.44 12.46
CA THR A 68 -3.86 -12.73 13.24
C THR A 68 -3.01 -11.84 12.33
N SER A 69 -2.58 -12.34 11.17
CA SER A 69 -1.77 -11.56 10.21
C SER A 69 -2.57 -10.47 9.50
N SER A 70 -3.90 -10.61 9.33
CA SER A 70 -4.72 -9.59 8.65
C SER A 70 -5.10 -8.39 9.53
N ARG A 71 -5.17 -8.57 10.86
CA ARG A 71 -5.63 -7.53 11.79
C ARG A 71 -4.69 -6.33 11.89
N PRO A 72 -3.35 -6.48 11.94
CA PRO A 72 -2.43 -5.35 11.91
C PRO A 72 -2.59 -4.50 10.64
N VAL A 73 -2.80 -5.14 9.48
CA VAL A 73 -3.00 -4.46 8.21
C VAL A 73 -4.31 -3.69 8.19
N LEU A 74 -5.40 -4.33 8.63
CA LEU A 74 -6.69 -3.67 8.76
C LEU A 74 -6.61 -2.46 9.70
N SER A 75 -5.88 -2.60 10.81
CA SER A 75 -5.64 -1.50 11.75
C SER A 75 -4.83 -0.38 11.11
N ALA A 76 -3.77 -0.71 10.37
CA ALA A 76 -2.97 0.27 9.65
C ALA A 76 -3.82 1.08 8.66
N VAL A 77 -4.65 0.39 7.88
CA VAL A 77 -5.56 1.04 6.92
C VAL A 77 -6.63 1.88 7.62
N THR A 78 -7.17 1.41 8.75
CA THR A 78 -8.26 2.10 9.45
C THR A 78 -7.77 3.37 10.17
N TYR A 79 -6.64 3.30 10.86
CA TYR A 79 -6.16 4.41 11.71
C TYR A 79 -5.20 5.35 10.98
N PHE A 80 -4.60 4.92 9.87
CA PHE A 80 -3.67 5.73 9.07
C PHE A 80 -4.18 5.90 7.64
N GLU A 81 -5.50 5.91 7.43
CA GLU A 81 -6.15 6.01 6.12
C GLU A 81 -5.61 7.19 5.30
N ASP A 82 -5.40 8.34 5.93
CA ASP A 82 -4.85 9.54 5.30
C ASP A 82 -3.48 9.29 4.64
N GLU A 83 -2.64 8.44 5.24
CA GLU A 83 -1.37 8.08 4.61
C GLU A 83 -1.59 7.23 3.35
N PHE A 84 -2.52 6.28 3.37
CA PHE A 84 -2.84 5.47 2.19
C PHE A 84 -3.42 6.34 1.07
N LEU A 85 -4.31 7.27 1.39
CA LEU A 85 -4.85 8.24 0.43
C LEU A 85 -3.76 9.13 -0.16
N ALA A 86 -2.78 9.58 0.63
CA ALA A 86 -1.64 10.33 0.11
C ALA A 86 -0.79 9.51 -0.90
N HIS A 87 -0.62 8.21 -0.67
CA HIS A 87 0.08 7.31 -1.60
C HIS A 87 -0.70 7.11 -2.90
N ILE A 88 -2.04 7.04 -2.83
CA ILE A 88 -2.93 6.82 -3.97
C ILE A 88 -3.13 8.10 -4.79
N GLU A 89 -3.61 9.17 -4.16
CA GLU A 89 -4.05 10.39 -4.87
C GLU A 89 -2.88 11.30 -5.27
N ARG A 90 -1.93 11.47 -4.35
CA ARG A 90 -0.80 12.42 -4.54
C ARG A 90 0.47 11.72 -5.01
N GLN A 91 0.51 10.39 -4.90
CA GLN A 91 1.71 9.58 -5.08
C GLN A 91 2.84 10.08 -4.18
N GLU A 92 2.50 10.40 -2.93
CA GLU A 92 3.41 10.97 -1.94
C GLU A 92 3.54 10.01 -0.76
N CYS A 93 4.79 9.75 -0.36
CA CYS A 93 5.08 9.03 0.88
C CYS A 93 5.50 10.06 1.93
N ALA A 94 4.64 10.30 2.93
CA ALA A 94 4.93 11.26 4.01
C ALA A 94 6.21 10.90 4.78
N ALA A 95 6.49 9.61 4.96
CA ALA A 95 7.68 9.11 5.63
C ALA A 95 8.93 9.10 4.72
N GLY A 96 8.78 9.28 3.40
CA GLY A 96 9.89 9.27 2.45
C GLY A 96 10.61 7.93 2.30
N VAL A 97 9.99 6.82 2.71
CA VAL A 97 10.60 5.48 2.69
C VAL A 97 10.38 4.71 1.38
N CYS A 98 9.26 4.96 0.69
CA CYS A 98 8.92 4.24 -0.53
C CYS A 98 9.72 4.78 -1.72
N GLU A 99 10.74 4.05 -2.16
CA GLU A 99 11.71 4.49 -3.18
C GLU A 99 11.04 4.97 -4.49
N LYS A 100 10.05 4.21 -4.99
CA LYS A 100 9.33 4.52 -6.23
C LYS A 100 8.57 5.84 -6.13
N LEU A 101 7.87 6.07 -5.02
CA LEU A 101 7.15 7.33 -4.76
C LEU A 101 8.11 8.52 -4.62
N VAL A 102 9.20 8.34 -3.89
CA VAL A 102 10.24 9.38 -3.75
C VAL A 102 10.81 9.76 -5.13
N ALA A 103 11.05 8.79 -6.01
CA ALA A 103 11.51 9.04 -7.37
C ALA A 103 10.46 9.82 -8.21
N ILE A 104 9.17 9.48 -8.08
CA ILE A 104 8.07 10.22 -8.72
C ILE A 104 8.06 11.68 -8.25
N GLN A 105 8.20 11.90 -6.95
CA GLN A 105 8.17 13.24 -6.36
C GLN A 105 9.36 14.10 -6.80
N LYS A 106 10.58 13.54 -6.80
CA LYS A 106 11.77 14.22 -7.34
C LYS A 106 11.57 14.66 -8.80
N LYS A 107 10.96 13.81 -9.63
CA LYS A 107 10.64 14.15 -11.03
C LYS A 107 9.61 15.27 -11.13
N LYS A 108 8.54 15.25 -10.32
CA LYS A 108 7.52 16.31 -10.26
C LYS A 108 8.16 17.66 -9.89
N ALA A 109 8.93 17.71 -8.80
CA ALA A 109 9.63 18.91 -8.35
C ALA A 109 10.62 19.45 -9.42
N THR A 110 11.38 18.58 -10.08
CA THR A 110 12.30 18.98 -11.15
C THR A 110 11.55 19.60 -12.33
N ARG A 111 10.41 19.01 -12.73
CA ARG A 111 9.57 19.53 -13.83
C ARG A 111 9.02 20.93 -13.51
N GLU A 112 8.64 21.18 -12.27
CA GLU A 112 8.16 22.48 -11.82
C GLU A 112 9.24 23.55 -11.79
N LEU A 113 10.44 23.20 -11.30
CA LEU A 113 11.63 24.07 -11.35
C LEU A 113 12.01 24.45 -12.79
N LEU A 114 11.93 23.51 -13.72
CA LEU A 114 12.18 23.78 -15.14
C LEU A 114 11.12 24.71 -15.75
N LYS A 115 9.84 24.52 -15.40
CA LYS A 115 8.74 25.41 -15.84
C LYS A 115 8.93 26.84 -15.31
N SER A 116 9.29 27.00 -14.04
CA SER A 116 9.48 28.32 -13.42
C SER A 116 10.68 29.07 -14.03
N ARG A 117 11.79 28.37 -14.31
CA ARG A 117 12.95 28.93 -15.04
C ARG A 117 12.59 29.37 -16.46
N LYS A 118 11.81 28.60 -17.20
CA LYS A 118 11.33 28.98 -18.55
C LYS A 118 10.42 30.22 -18.51
N LYS A 119 9.56 30.35 -17.50
CA LYS A 119 8.69 31.52 -17.32
C LYS A 119 9.49 32.79 -16.99
N LYS A 120 10.56 32.68 -16.20
CA LYS A 120 11.48 33.79 -15.91
C LYS A 120 12.30 34.23 -17.14
N LYS A 121 12.71 33.31 -18.02
CA LYS A 121 13.43 33.65 -19.26
C LYS A 121 12.55 34.30 -20.36
N LYS A 122 11.22 34.22 -20.23
CA LYS A 122 10.25 34.81 -21.17
C LYS A 122 9.71 36.18 -20.72
N LYS A 123 10.06 36.61 -19.51
CA LYS A 123 9.84 37.98 -19.01
C LYS A 123 11.13 38.76 -19.18
#